data_AF-A0A9P3KQW2-F1
#
_entry.id   AF-A0A9P3KQW2-F1
#
_cell.length_a   1.000
_cell.length_b   1.000
_cell.length_c   1.000
_cell.angle_alpha   90.00
_cell.angle_beta   90.00
_cell.angle_gamma   90.00
#
_symmetry.space_group_name_H-M   'P 1'
#
loop_
_entity.id
_entity.type
_entity.pdbx_description
1 polymer ?
#
loop_
_entity_poly.entity_id
_entity_poly.type
_entity_poly.pdbx_seq_one_letter_code
_entity_poly.pdbx_strand_id
1 'polypeptide(L)'
;MHLAARSLEQAVPFVFLLLFVQVRQHLVGFCTVVWLTAALFKSNDFIRKQGALKAERNPVLLALAAVLLLAHVAVVNWLFWPEQLWRPLLLIPPAEVPPFWHALFIIVTNDILVRFMAMAVKCAILIAHRHSKGLNNRQQAQVLTLIEYTSLLYRAFVPAPVWYRFFLNDEAYGRLTASLTAGLYLTFKLSTALDRVLLFVSAVRQAVGKGEQYGTEATPEEVAAAGSMCAICQEHMTGPVTLRCRHVFCDECVSEWFERERTCPLCRMVVKPAGLRSFSDANTSLLAQLF
;
A
#
# COMPACT_ATOMS: atom_id res chain seq x y z
N MET A 1 -16.44 -12.23 -40.80
CA MET A 1 -15.47 -12.71 -39.79
C MET A 1 -14.12 -13.13 -40.40
N HIS A 2 -14.07 -13.88 -41.50
CA HIS A 2 -12.80 -14.30 -42.12
C HIS A 2 -11.87 -13.17 -42.61
N LEU A 3 -12.41 -12.07 -43.16
CA LEU A 3 -11.58 -10.94 -43.59
C LEU A 3 -10.87 -10.26 -42.40
N ALA A 4 -11.58 -10.05 -41.30
CA ALA A 4 -11.02 -9.43 -40.08
C ALA A 4 -9.95 -10.31 -39.42
N ALA A 5 -10.16 -11.62 -39.39
CA ALA A 5 -9.16 -12.57 -38.87
C ALA A 5 -7.87 -12.56 -39.71
N ARG A 6 -8.00 -12.51 -41.04
CA ARG A 6 -6.85 -12.46 -41.96
C ARG A 6 -6.09 -11.14 -41.87
N SER A 7 -6.79 -10.02 -41.71
CA SER A 7 -6.15 -8.71 -41.45
C SER A 7 -5.44 -8.68 -40.09
N LEU A 8 -5.99 -9.35 -39.07
CA LEU A 8 -5.35 -9.47 -37.77
C LEU A 8 -4.06 -10.28 -37.86
N GLU A 9 -4.09 -11.46 -38.49
CA GLU A 9 -2.91 -12.31 -38.70
C GLU A 9 -1.79 -11.59 -39.46
N GLN A 10 -2.14 -10.78 -40.46
CA GLN A 10 -1.16 -9.96 -41.20
C GLN A 10 -0.59 -8.81 -40.37
N ALA A 11 -1.36 -8.25 -39.44
CA ALA A 11 -0.89 -7.17 -38.57
C ALA A 11 0.03 -7.67 -37.44
N VAL A 12 -0.14 -8.91 -36.98
CA VAL A 12 0.65 -9.52 -35.89
C VAL A 12 2.17 -9.33 -36.04
N PRO A 13 2.83 -9.69 -37.16
CA PRO A 13 4.28 -9.52 -37.28
C PRO A 13 4.74 -8.06 -37.19
N PHE A 14 3.94 -7.12 -37.70
CA PHE A 14 4.25 -5.69 -37.61
C PHE A 14 4.04 -5.17 -36.18
N VAL A 15 3.00 -5.62 -35.48
CA VAL A 15 2.80 -5.31 -34.05
C VAL A 15 3.98 -5.84 -33.23
N PHE A 16 4.44 -7.07 -33.46
CA PHE A 16 5.63 -7.62 -32.79
C PHE A 16 6.90 -6.83 -33.10
N LEU A 17 7.11 -6.45 -34.36
CA LEU A 17 8.25 -5.63 -34.76
C LEU A 17 8.22 -4.25 -34.07
N LEU A 18 7.06 -3.60 -34.04
CA LEU A 18 6.89 -2.33 -33.34
C LEU A 18 7.13 -2.48 -31.84
N LEU A 19 6.57 -3.51 -31.20
CA LEU A 19 6.82 -3.81 -29.78
C LEU A 19 8.31 -4.05 -29.52
N PHE A 20 9.01 -4.79 -30.40
CA PHE A 20 10.44 -5.04 -30.27
C PHE A 20 11.25 -3.75 -30.36
N VAL A 21 10.94 -2.87 -31.32
CA VAL A 21 11.60 -1.56 -31.45
C VAL A 21 11.35 -0.71 -30.20
N GLN A 22 10.11 -0.67 -29.69
CA GLN A 22 9.76 0.06 -28.47
C GLN A 22 10.50 -0.48 -27.24
N VAL A 23 10.58 -1.80 -27.09
CA VAL A 23 11.35 -2.44 -26.01
C VAL A 23 12.83 -2.12 -26.14
N ARG A 24 13.41 -2.14 -27.35
CA ARG A 24 14.82 -1.80 -27.57
C ARG A 24 15.11 -0.34 -27.21
N GLN A 25 14.23 0.58 -27.59
CA GLN A 25 14.37 2.01 -27.32
C GLN A 25 14.27 2.33 -25.83
N HIS A 26 13.45 1.59 -25.08
CA HIS A 26 13.20 1.81 -23.65
C HIS A 26 13.74 0.66 -22.76
N LEU A 27 14.70 -0.12 -23.26
CA LEU A 27 15.15 -1.37 -22.62
C LEU A 27 15.59 -1.13 -21.17
N VAL A 28 16.35 -0.06 -20.93
CA VAL A 28 16.83 0.31 -19.61
C VAL A 28 15.68 0.60 -18.65
N GLY A 29 14.66 1.34 -19.11
CA GLY A 29 13.46 1.64 -18.31
C GLY A 29 12.66 0.37 -17.97
N PHE A 30 12.45 -0.52 -18.95
CA PHE A 30 11.79 -1.79 -18.72
C PHE A 30 12.57 -2.68 -17.74
N CYS A 31 13.87 -2.87 -17.95
CA CYS A 31 14.72 -3.64 -17.04
C CYS A 31 14.69 -3.07 -15.61
N THR A 32 14.67 -1.74 -15.49
CA THR A 32 14.54 -1.07 -14.18
C THR A 32 13.20 -1.40 -13.52
N VAL A 33 12.07 -1.26 -14.22
CA VAL A 33 10.76 -1.58 -13.66
C VAL A 33 10.66 -3.05 -13.26
N VAL A 34 11.21 -3.97 -14.07
CA VAL A 34 11.26 -5.41 -13.75
C VAL A 34 12.07 -5.66 -12.49
N TRP A 35 13.27 -5.08 -12.39
CA TRP A 35 14.13 -5.19 -11.20
C TRP A 35 13.44 -4.65 -9.94
N LEU A 36 12.87 -3.44 -10.00
CA LEU A 36 12.20 -2.81 -8.86
C LEU A 36 10.95 -3.59 -8.45
N THR A 37 10.20 -4.13 -9.42
CA THR A 37 9.04 -4.98 -9.13
C THR A 37 9.48 -6.25 -8.43
N ALA A 38 10.51 -6.95 -8.93
CA ALA A 38 11.03 -8.15 -8.27
C ALA A 38 11.52 -7.85 -6.83
N ALA A 39 12.23 -6.74 -6.64
CA ALA A 39 12.67 -6.26 -5.33
C ALA A 39 11.49 -5.96 -4.39
N LEU A 40 10.41 -5.37 -4.91
CA LEU A 40 9.17 -5.11 -4.17
C LEU A 40 8.52 -6.40 -3.66
N PHE A 41 8.28 -7.37 -4.54
CA PHE A 41 7.65 -8.63 -4.15
C PHE A 41 8.48 -9.36 -3.08
N LYS A 42 9.80 -9.47 -3.31
CA LYS A 42 10.71 -10.16 -2.39
C LYS A 42 10.80 -9.45 -1.03
N SER A 43 10.89 -8.12 -1.03
CA SER A 43 10.96 -7.33 0.20
C SER A 43 9.65 -7.36 0.97
N ASN A 44 8.50 -7.35 0.28
CA ASN A 44 7.19 -7.42 0.93
C ASN A 44 6.97 -8.78 1.60
N ASP A 45 7.29 -9.87 0.90
CA ASP A 45 7.25 -11.22 1.50
C ASP A 45 8.17 -11.34 2.72
N PHE A 46 9.40 -10.83 2.61
CA PHE A 46 10.37 -10.82 3.70
C PHE A 46 9.87 -10.04 4.93
N ILE A 47 9.38 -8.81 4.74
CA ILE A 47 8.91 -7.95 5.85
C ILE A 47 7.67 -8.56 6.51
N ARG A 48 6.74 -9.13 5.75
CA ARG A 48 5.56 -9.82 6.30
C ARG A 48 5.97 -11.00 7.17
N LYS A 49 6.92 -11.82 6.72
CA LYS A 49 7.46 -12.93 7.50
C LYS A 49 8.10 -12.45 8.80
N GLN A 50 8.87 -11.36 8.77
CA GLN A 50 9.42 -10.76 10.00
C GLN A 50 8.34 -10.15 10.90
N GLY A 51 7.29 -9.58 10.34
CA GLY A 51 6.13 -9.07 11.08
C GLY A 51 5.39 -10.18 11.84
N ALA A 52 5.25 -11.35 11.22
CA ALA A 52 4.59 -12.52 11.82
C ALA A 52 5.35 -13.10 13.03
N LEU A 53 6.68 -12.92 13.11
CA LEU A 53 7.50 -13.44 14.21
C LEU A 53 7.32 -12.68 15.54
N LYS A 54 6.62 -11.54 15.57
CA LYS A 54 6.34 -10.74 16.78
C LYS A 54 7.61 -10.51 17.63
N ALA A 55 7.73 -11.10 18.82
CA ALA A 55 8.88 -10.91 19.72
C ALA A 55 10.19 -11.55 19.19
N GLU A 56 10.08 -12.59 18.36
CA GLU A 56 11.22 -13.36 17.83
C GLU A 56 11.83 -12.72 16.57
N ARG A 57 11.26 -11.61 16.07
CA ARG A 57 11.75 -10.91 14.88
C ARG A 57 13.20 -10.45 15.05
N ASN A 58 13.99 -10.51 13.97
CA ASN A 58 15.39 -10.09 13.98
C ASN A 58 15.52 -8.61 13.55
N PRO A 59 15.86 -7.68 14.46
CA PRO A 59 15.89 -6.25 14.15
C PRO A 59 17.02 -5.87 13.20
N VAL A 60 18.13 -6.62 13.18
CA VAL A 60 19.26 -6.36 12.29
C VAL A 60 18.85 -6.62 10.84
N LEU A 61 18.11 -7.71 10.59
CA LEU A 61 17.61 -8.01 9.25
C LEU A 61 16.58 -6.98 8.77
N LEU A 62 15.71 -6.51 9.67
CA LEU A 62 14.75 -5.43 9.35
C LEU A 62 15.47 -4.11 9.05
N ALA A 63 16.52 -3.76 9.79
CA ALA A 63 17.32 -2.58 9.55
C ALA A 63 18.05 -2.67 8.20
N LEU A 64 18.65 -3.82 7.90
CA LEU A 64 19.29 -4.08 6.61
C LEU A 64 18.28 -3.97 5.46
N ALA A 65 17.08 -4.55 5.61
CA ALA A 65 16.02 -4.42 4.62
C ALA A 65 15.59 -2.96 4.41
N ALA A 66 15.45 -2.17 5.47
CA ALA A 66 15.12 -0.75 5.37
C ALA A 66 16.22 0.04 4.63
N VAL A 67 17.49 -0.19 4.97
CA VAL A 67 18.64 0.43 4.28
C VAL A 67 18.65 0.05 2.80
N LEU A 68 18.44 -1.23 2.47
CA LEU A 68 18.42 -1.69 1.09
C LEU A 68 17.26 -1.04 0.30
N LEU A 69 16.07 -0.92 0.89
CA LEU A 69 14.92 -0.24 0.26
C LEU A 69 15.22 1.23 -0.03
N LEU A 70 15.81 1.96 0.94
CA LEU A 70 16.21 3.35 0.75
C LEU A 70 17.36 3.49 -0.27
N ALA A 71 18.27 2.52 -0.31
CA ALA A 71 19.32 2.46 -1.33
C ALA A 71 18.73 2.32 -2.74
N HIS A 72 17.68 1.51 -2.95
CA HIS A 72 16.99 1.46 -4.24
C HIS A 72 16.38 2.82 -4.62
N VAL A 73 15.77 3.54 -3.67
CA VAL A 73 15.22 4.89 -3.90
C VAL A 73 16.32 5.86 -4.32
N ALA A 74 17.46 5.87 -3.63
CA ALA A 74 18.58 6.74 -3.95
C ALA A 74 19.24 6.39 -5.29
N VAL A 75 19.52 5.10 -5.54
CA VAL A 75 20.15 4.62 -6.77
C VAL A 75 19.29 4.91 -7.99
N VAL A 76 17.97 4.72 -7.92
CA VAL A 76 17.07 5.01 -9.05
C VAL A 76 17.04 6.52 -9.35
N ASN A 77 16.94 7.37 -8.33
CA ASN A 77 16.97 8.82 -8.54
C ASN A 77 18.32 9.31 -9.07
N TRP A 78 19.42 8.65 -8.68
CA TRP A 78 20.75 8.94 -9.20
C TRP A 78 20.92 8.48 -10.65
N LEU A 79 20.50 7.25 -10.97
CA LEU A 79 20.59 6.66 -12.31
C LEU A 79 19.76 7.44 -13.34
N PHE A 80 18.58 7.90 -12.93
CA PHE A 80 17.65 8.68 -13.76
C PHE A 80 17.60 10.15 -13.35
N TRP A 81 18.73 10.70 -12.88
CA TRP A 81 18.85 12.11 -12.54
C TRP A 81 18.43 13.06 -13.69
N PRO A 82 18.81 12.82 -14.96
CA PRO A 82 18.39 13.67 -16.09
C PRO A 82 16.86 13.70 -16.27
N GLU A 83 16.19 12.57 -16.02
CA GLU A 83 14.74 12.41 -16.13
C GLU A 83 13.98 13.03 -14.95
N GLN A 84 14.71 13.51 -13.92
CA GLN A 84 14.17 14.23 -12.77
C GLN A 84 13.02 13.48 -12.08
N LEU A 85 13.16 12.16 -11.87
CA LEU A 85 12.13 11.33 -11.22
C LEU A 85 11.69 11.87 -9.84
N TRP A 86 12.58 12.60 -9.16
CA TRP A 86 12.33 13.24 -7.87
C TRP A 86 11.25 14.34 -7.92
N ARG A 87 11.02 14.97 -9.09
CA ARG A 87 10.00 16.03 -9.24
C ARG A 87 8.60 15.47 -8.99
N PRO A 88 8.10 14.49 -9.77
CA PRO A 88 6.80 13.86 -9.49
C PRO A 88 6.74 13.16 -8.14
N LEU A 89 7.88 12.66 -7.64
CA LEU A 89 7.94 12.15 -6.27
C LEU A 89 7.49 13.23 -5.29
N LEU A 90 7.98 14.47 -5.41
CA LEU A 90 7.57 15.62 -4.60
C LEU A 90 6.27 16.29 -5.06
N LEU A 91 5.47 15.63 -5.89
CA LEU A 91 4.24 16.16 -6.50
C LEU A 91 4.46 17.42 -7.37
N ILE A 92 5.67 17.59 -7.89
CA ILE A 92 6.05 18.67 -8.83
C ILE A 92 5.91 18.14 -10.26
N PRO A 93 5.29 18.90 -11.19
CA PRO A 93 5.19 18.49 -12.59
C PRO A 93 6.56 18.25 -13.25
N PRO A 94 6.67 17.31 -14.21
CA PRO A 94 7.85 17.17 -15.05
C PRO A 94 8.22 18.50 -15.73
N ALA A 95 9.52 18.76 -15.87
CA ALA A 95 10.02 20.01 -16.48
C ALA A 95 9.55 20.13 -17.94
N GLU A 96 9.73 19.05 -18.69
CA GLU A 96 9.32 18.93 -20.08
C GLU A 96 8.04 18.10 -20.19
N VAL A 97 7.34 18.20 -21.32
CA VAL A 97 6.17 17.36 -21.58
C VAL A 97 6.66 15.96 -21.94
N PRO A 98 6.42 14.94 -21.09
CA PRO A 98 6.96 13.62 -21.34
C PRO A 98 6.20 12.94 -22.50
N PRO A 99 6.86 12.20 -23.40
CA PRO A 99 6.15 11.30 -24.30
C PRO A 99 5.45 10.20 -23.50
N PHE A 100 4.43 9.56 -24.09
CA PHE A 100 3.55 8.62 -23.39
C PHE A 100 4.29 7.53 -22.60
N TRP A 101 5.26 6.84 -23.21
CA TRP A 101 6.01 5.78 -22.55
C TRP A 101 6.90 6.29 -21.41
N HIS A 102 7.44 7.49 -21.56
CA HIS A 102 8.24 8.12 -20.53
C HIS A 102 7.36 8.55 -19.34
N ALA A 103 6.16 9.09 -19.61
CA ALA A 103 5.17 9.38 -18.58
C ALA A 103 4.81 8.12 -17.77
N LEU A 104 4.54 7.00 -18.47
CA LEU A 104 4.24 5.72 -17.82
C LEU A 104 5.42 5.21 -16.98
N PHE A 105 6.65 5.31 -17.50
CA PHE A 105 7.86 4.92 -16.76
C PHE A 105 8.04 5.76 -15.49
N ILE A 106 7.88 7.08 -15.56
CA ILE A 106 7.94 7.99 -14.41
C ILE A 106 6.92 7.55 -13.36
N ILE A 107 5.66 7.34 -13.76
CA ILE A 107 4.55 7.02 -12.85
C ILE A 107 4.78 5.68 -12.16
N VAL A 108 5.07 4.63 -12.92
CA VAL A 108 5.27 3.27 -12.38
C VAL A 108 6.48 3.24 -11.44
N THR A 109 7.57 3.89 -11.84
CA THR A 109 8.79 3.92 -11.02
C THR A 109 8.53 4.68 -9.72
N ASN A 110 7.95 5.87 -9.77
CA ASN A 110 7.62 6.63 -8.56
C ASN A 110 6.62 5.91 -7.65
N ASP A 111 5.62 5.23 -8.19
CA ASP A 111 4.69 4.39 -7.41
C ASP A 111 5.44 3.30 -6.62
N ILE A 112 6.44 2.64 -7.23
CA ILE A 112 7.29 1.65 -6.54
C ILE A 112 8.20 2.31 -5.50
N LEU A 113 8.81 3.46 -5.81
CA LEU A 113 9.68 4.18 -4.87
C LEU A 113 8.93 4.60 -3.60
N VAL A 114 7.69 5.06 -3.73
CA VAL A 114 6.84 5.38 -2.57
C VAL A 114 6.58 4.14 -1.72
N ARG A 115 6.35 2.98 -2.33
CA ARG A 115 6.20 1.73 -1.57
C ARG A 115 7.47 1.36 -0.83
N PHE A 116 8.65 1.55 -1.43
CA PHE A 116 9.92 1.31 -0.75
C PHE A 116 10.11 2.21 0.47
N MET A 117 9.80 3.51 0.34
CA MET A 117 9.83 4.44 1.47
C MET A 117 8.85 4.02 2.57
N ALA A 118 7.61 3.68 2.23
CA ALA A 118 6.61 3.22 3.20
C ALA A 118 7.03 1.91 3.90
N MET A 119 7.59 0.95 3.16
CA MET A 119 8.10 -0.31 3.71
C MET A 119 9.31 -0.10 4.63
N ALA A 120 10.20 0.84 4.29
CA ALA A 120 11.31 1.22 5.18
C ALA A 120 10.80 1.83 6.50
N VAL A 121 9.75 2.67 6.45
CA VAL A 121 9.09 3.19 7.66
C VAL A 121 8.43 2.06 8.46
N LYS A 122 7.76 1.10 7.81
CA LYS A 122 7.22 -0.09 8.49
C LYS A 122 8.31 -0.87 9.23
N CYS A 123 9.47 -1.11 8.59
CA CYS A 123 10.61 -1.74 9.26
C CYS A 123 11.04 -0.97 10.52
N ALA A 124 11.13 0.36 10.45
CA ALA A 124 11.48 1.19 11.60
C ALA A 124 10.46 1.05 12.75
N ILE A 125 9.16 1.04 12.44
CA ILE A 125 8.09 0.81 13.44
C ILE A 125 8.19 -0.58 14.05
N LEU A 126 8.44 -1.62 13.23
CA LEU A 126 8.60 -2.99 13.71
C LEU A 126 9.82 -3.14 14.64
N ILE A 127 10.92 -2.41 14.37
CA ILE A 127 12.10 -2.39 15.25
C ILE A 127 11.78 -1.66 16.56
N ALA A 128 11.16 -0.48 16.48
CA ALA A 128 10.83 0.33 17.65
C ALA A 128 9.89 -0.37 18.63
N HIS A 129 8.96 -1.19 18.12
CA HIS A 129 7.97 -1.92 18.93
C HIS A 129 8.36 -3.38 19.16
N ARG A 130 9.64 -3.76 19.04
CA ARG A 130 10.08 -5.17 19.20
C ARG A 130 9.68 -5.79 20.54
N HIS A 131 9.82 -5.03 21.63
CA HIS A 131 9.59 -5.49 23.01
C HIS A 131 8.21 -5.11 23.57
N SER A 132 7.31 -4.67 22.69
CA SER A 132 5.96 -4.27 23.02
C SER A 132 5.11 -5.45 23.55
N LYS A 133 4.27 -5.18 24.56
CA LYS A 133 3.28 -6.13 25.12
C LYS A 133 1.85 -5.60 24.85
N GLY A 134 0.89 -6.46 24.53
CA GLY A 134 -0.55 -6.20 24.57
C GLY A 134 -1.00 -4.89 23.92
N LEU A 135 -1.27 -3.85 24.72
CA LEU A 135 -1.73 -2.54 24.25
C LEU A 135 -0.79 -1.91 23.20
N ASN A 136 0.52 -2.08 23.36
CA ASN A 136 1.49 -1.52 22.43
C ASN A 136 1.49 -2.30 21.09
N ASN A 137 1.05 -3.57 21.07
CA ASN A 137 0.91 -4.37 19.84
C ASN A 137 -0.29 -3.92 19.01
N ARG A 138 -1.38 -3.53 19.67
CA ARG A 138 -2.53 -2.89 19.02
C ARG A 138 -2.15 -1.54 18.41
N GLN A 139 -1.41 -0.71 19.16
CA GLN A 139 -0.90 0.56 18.63
C GLN A 139 0.03 0.33 17.42
N GLN A 140 0.92 -0.65 17.49
CA GLN A 140 1.76 -1.04 16.34
C GLN A 140 0.91 -1.40 15.11
N ALA A 141 -0.12 -2.24 15.27
CA ALA A 141 -1.00 -2.65 14.18
C ALA A 141 -1.78 -1.46 13.57
N GLN A 142 -2.26 -0.54 14.39
CA GLN A 142 -2.93 0.70 13.96
C GLN A 142 -1.97 1.61 13.19
N VAL A 143 -0.74 1.79 13.68
CA VAL A 143 0.30 2.61 13.02
C VAL A 143 0.70 2.00 11.67
N LEU A 144 0.89 0.69 11.58
CA LEU A 144 1.19 0.01 10.31
C LEU A 144 0.06 0.18 9.29
N THR A 145 -1.20 0.08 9.75
CA THR A 145 -2.38 0.33 8.92
C THR A 145 -2.44 1.79 8.46
N LEU A 146 -2.15 2.74 9.34
CA LEU A 146 -2.11 4.16 9.00
C LEU A 146 -1.00 4.47 7.98
N ILE A 147 0.19 3.87 8.12
CA ILE A 147 1.28 4.02 7.15
C ILE A 147 0.86 3.54 5.77
N GLU A 148 0.16 2.41 5.67
CA GLU A 148 -0.32 1.90 4.39
C GLU A 148 -1.36 2.83 3.76
N TYR A 149 -2.35 3.29 4.53
CA TYR A 149 -3.36 4.22 4.00
C TYR A 149 -2.77 5.59 3.63
N THR A 150 -1.73 6.05 4.34
CA THR A 150 -0.96 7.24 3.97
C THR A 150 -0.23 7.02 2.65
N SER A 151 0.42 5.87 2.48
CA SER A 151 1.09 5.48 1.23
C SER A 151 0.09 5.40 0.06
N LEU A 152 -1.07 4.77 0.26
CA LEU A 152 -2.13 4.67 -0.74
C LEU A 152 -2.69 6.03 -1.15
N LEU A 153 -2.81 6.97 -0.21
CA LEU A 153 -3.23 8.33 -0.50
C LEU A 153 -2.17 9.07 -1.31
N TYR A 154 -0.91 9.00 -0.88
CA TYR A 154 0.19 9.67 -1.57
C TYR A 154 0.38 9.15 -3.00
N ARG A 155 0.39 7.82 -3.16
CA ARG A 155 0.46 7.14 -4.46
C ARG A 155 -0.70 7.52 -5.38
N ALA A 156 -1.85 7.88 -4.81
CA ALA A 156 -2.98 8.35 -5.61
C ALA A 156 -2.73 9.76 -6.16
N PHE A 157 -1.86 10.57 -5.58
CA PHE A 157 -1.53 11.90 -6.10
C PHE A 157 -0.32 11.91 -7.03
N VAL A 158 0.64 11.00 -6.86
CA VAL A 158 1.89 10.94 -7.65
C VAL A 158 1.69 10.96 -9.18
N PRO A 159 0.70 10.27 -9.78
CA PRO A 159 0.47 10.34 -11.22
C PRO A 159 -0.04 11.70 -11.71
N ALA A 160 -0.68 12.50 -10.84
CA ALA A 160 -1.42 13.68 -11.24
C ALA A 160 -0.56 14.77 -11.91
N PRO A 161 0.61 15.16 -11.38
CA PRO A 161 1.46 16.16 -12.03
C PRO A 161 1.97 15.72 -13.40
N VAL A 162 2.20 14.42 -13.58
CA VAL A 162 2.68 13.84 -14.86
C VAL A 162 1.56 13.86 -15.89
N TRP A 163 0.38 13.34 -15.55
CA TRP A 163 -0.77 13.34 -16.47
C TRP A 163 -1.30 14.73 -16.77
N TYR A 164 -1.32 15.62 -15.78
CA TYR A 164 -1.73 17.00 -16.00
C TYR A 164 -0.82 17.70 -17.02
N ARG A 165 0.51 17.51 -16.89
CA ARG A 165 1.49 18.04 -17.86
C ARG A 165 1.35 17.39 -19.24
N PHE A 166 1.04 16.09 -19.29
CA PHE A 166 0.84 15.35 -20.54
C PHE A 166 -0.42 15.80 -21.30
N PHE A 167 -1.56 15.93 -20.61
CA PHE A 167 -2.84 16.28 -21.24
C PHE A 167 -2.94 17.75 -21.63
N LEU A 168 -2.29 18.66 -20.90
CA LEU A 168 -2.20 20.08 -21.26
C LEU A 168 -1.18 20.39 -22.37
N ASN A 169 -0.82 19.41 -23.18
CA ASN A 169 0.05 19.61 -24.33
C ASN A 169 -0.74 20.25 -25.50
N ASP A 170 -1.00 21.56 -25.36
CA ASP A 170 -1.72 22.38 -26.33
C ASP A 170 -1.04 22.39 -27.71
N GLU A 171 0.30 22.28 -27.76
CA GLU A 171 1.07 22.26 -29.00
C GLU A 171 0.83 21.00 -29.82
N ALA A 172 0.66 19.84 -29.18
CA ALA A 172 0.46 18.57 -29.87
C ALA A 172 -1.01 18.30 -30.25
N TYR A 173 -1.97 18.71 -29.40
CA TYR A 173 -3.38 18.30 -29.52
C TYR A 173 -4.34 19.45 -29.83
N GLY A 174 -3.88 20.70 -29.77
CA GLY A 174 -4.70 21.89 -29.83
C GLY A 174 -5.40 22.19 -28.50
N ARG A 175 -5.58 23.48 -28.21
CA ARG A 175 -6.06 23.99 -26.92
C ARG A 175 -7.40 23.39 -26.45
N LEU A 176 -8.35 23.19 -27.36
CA LEU A 176 -9.66 22.62 -27.01
C LEU A 176 -9.53 21.16 -26.55
N THR A 177 -8.82 20.33 -27.32
CA THR A 177 -8.62 18.90 -27.01
C THR A 177 -7.84 18.72 -25.71
N ALA A 178 -6.79 19.52 -25.51
CA ALA A 178 -5.98 19.50 -24.30
C ALA A 178 -6.82 19.90 -23.06
N SER A 179 -7.61 20.97 -23.16
CA SER A 179 -8.50 21.39 -22.06
C SER A 179 -9.59 20.35 -21.75
N LEU A 180 -10.19 19.72 -22.76
CA LEU A 180 -11.25 18.72 -22.56
C LEU A 180 -10.69 17.44 -21.92
N THR A 181 -9.55 16.94 -22.42
CA THR A 181 -8.91 15.73 -21.88
C THR A 181 -8.37 15.94 -20.47
N ALA A 182 -7.73 17.08 -20.19
CA ALA A 182 -7.30 17.44 -18.84
C ALA A 182 -8.49 17.59 -17.88
N GLY A 183 -9.59 18.22 -18.33
CA GLY A 183 -10.82 18.33 -17.55
C GLY A 183 -11.43 16.97 -17.20
N LEU A 184 -11.54 16.06 -18.17
CA LEU A 184 -12.04 14.69 -17.96
C LEU A 184 -11.11 13.89 -17.03
N TYR A 185 -9.80 14.04 -17.17
CA TYR A 185 -8.85 13.41 -16.25
C TYR A 185 -9.06 13.90 -14.81
N LEU A 186 -9.19 15.21 -14.60
CA LEU A 186 -9.38 15.80 -13.27
C LEU A 186 -10.69 15.34 -12.60
N THR A 187 -11.78 15.14 -13.35
CA THR A 187 -13.04 14.65 -12.77
C THR A 187 -12.91 13.21 -12.26
N PHE A 188 -12.31 12.31 -13.04
CA PHE A 188 -12.01 10.94 -12.59
C PHE A 188 -10.98 10.90 -11.47
N LYS A 189 -10.04 11.85 -11.48
CA LYS A 189 -9.02 11.95 -10.43
C LYS A 189 -9.63 12.41 -9.11
N LEU A 190 -10.58 13.34 -9.15
CA LEU A 190 -11.26 13.86 -7.96
C LEU A 190 -12.04 12.76 -7.24
N SER A 191 -12.83 11.94 -7.94
CA SER A 191 -13.55 10.83 -7.30
C SER A 191 -12.60 9.84 -6.63
N THR A 192 -11.53 9.45 -7.32
CA THR A 192 -10.50 8.56 -6.78
C THR A 192 -9.80 9.18 -5.57
N ALA A 193 -9.48 10.47 -5.61
CA ALA A 193 -8.85 11.18 -4.50
C ALA A 193 -9.78 11.24 -3.27
N LEU A 194 -11.07 11.52 -3.47
CA LEU A 194 -12.05 11.53 -2.39
C LEU A 194 -12.15 10.17 -1.70
N ASP A 195 -12.24 9.07 -2.46
CA ASP A 195 -12.27 7.72 -1.91
C ASP A 195 -11.03 7.43 -1.05
N ARG A 196 -9.84 7.83 -1.53
CA ARG A 196 -8.58 7.63 -0.80
C ARG A 196 -8.50 8.50 0.46
N VAL A 197 -8.95 9.74 0.40
CA VAL A 197 -9.02 10.65 1.55
C VAL A 197 -9.98 10.09 2.61
N LEU A 198 -11.16 9.61 2.23
CA LEU A 198 -12.13 9.02 3.16
C LEU A 198 -11.57 7.78 3.86
N LEU A 199 -10.86 6.91 3.14
CA LEU A 199 -10.17 5.76 3.71
C LEU A 199 -9.07 6.18 4.68
N PHE A 200 -8.23 7.16 4.29
CA PHE A 200 -7.19 7.70 5.16
C PHE A 200 -7.77 8.31 6.44
N VAL A 201 -8.81 9.15 6.33
CA VAL A 201 -9.49 9.75 7.49
C VAL A 201 -10.06 8.67 8.39
N SER A 202 -10.63 7.61 7.82
CA SER A 202 -11.13 6.48 8.61
C SER A 202 -9.99 5.76 9.34
N ALA A 203 -8.82 5.58 8.70
CA ALA A 203 -7.65 4.99 9.33
C ALA A 203 -7.06 5.88 10.45
N VAL A 204 -7.03 7.20 10.25
CA VAL A 204 -6.64 8.17 11.28
C VAL A 204 -7.59 8.10 12.48
N ARG A 205 -8.90 8.11 12.23
CA ARG A 205 -9.91 7.97 13.29
C ARG A 205 -9.75 6.65 14.05
N GLN A 206 -9.40 5.56 13.36
CA GLN A 206 -9.15 4.28 14.01
C GLN A 206 -7.84 4.25 14.82
N ALA A 207 -6.81 4.97 14.39
CA ALA A 207 -5.55 5.08 15.12
C ALA A 207 -5.65 6.01 16.34
N VAL A 208 -6.43 7.10 16.24
CA VAL A 208 -6.68 8.06 17.33
C VAL A 208 -7.79 7.58 18.27
N GLY A 209 -8.79 6.88 17.74
CA GLY A 209 -9.94 6.38 18.47
C GLY A 209 -9.56 5.24 19.40
N LYS A 210 -9.87 5.41 20.69
CA LYS A 210 -9.80 4.33 21.67
C LYS A 210 -10.90 3.31 21.35
N GLY A 211 -10.55 2.11 20.88
CA GLY A 211 -11.34 0.93 21.26
C GLY A 211 -12.50 0.44 20.38
N GLU A 212 -12.58 0.68 19.06
CA GLU A 212 -13.78 0.24 18.29
C GLU A 212 -13.53 -0.59 17.02
N GLN A 213 -12.48 -1.42 16.97
CA GLN A 213 -12.35 -2.38 15.86
C GLN A 213 -13.28 -3.59 15.96
N TYR A 214 -13.58 -4.07 17.19
CA TYR A 214 -14.43 -5.24 17.43
C TYR A 214 -14.99 -5.34 18.87
N GLY A 215 -14.44 -4.56 19.80
CA GLY A 215 -14.80 -4.59 21.22
C GLY A 215 -14.02 -3.54 22.03
N THR A 216 -14.43 -3.34 23.27
CA THR A 216 -13.86 -2.38 24.23
C THR A 216 -12.95 -3.08 25.24
N GLU A 217 -12.03 -2.35 25.85
CA GLU A 217 -11.20 -2.89 26.95
C GLU A 217 -12.11 -3.41 28.07
N ALA A 218 -11.87 -4.65 28.52
CA ALA A 218 -12.72 -5.31 29.49
C ALA A 218 -12.46 -4.77 30.90
N THR A 219 -13.53 -4.55 31.66
CA THR A 219 -13.36 -4.16 33.07
C THR A 219 -12.88 -5.37 33.89
N PRO A 220 -12.22 -5.15 35.06
CA PRO A 220 -11.84 -6.26 35.94
C PRO A 220 -13.03 -7.14 36.35
N GLU A 221 -14.23 -6.54 36.46
CA GLU A 221 -15.48 -7.23 36.75
C GLU A 221 -15.92 -8.15 35.60
N GLU A 222 -15.83 -7.68 34.36
CA GLU A 222 -16.12 -8.48 33.16
C GLU A 222 -15.15 -9.66 33.03
N VAL A 223 -13.87 -9.44 33.33
CA VAL A 223 -12.84 -10.49 33.32
C VAL A 223 -13.11 -11.53 34.42
N ALA A 224 -13.49 -11.09 35.62
CA ALA A 224 -13.85 -11.99 36.71
C ALA A 224 -15.10 -12.82 36.36
N ALA A 225 -16.11 -12.22 35.72
CA ALA A 225 -17.33 -12.89 35.30
C ALA A 225 -17.10 -13.89 34.14
N ALA A 226 -16.18 -13.59 33.22
CA ALA A 226 -15.85 -14.47 32.09
C ALA A 226 -14.92 -15.64 32.46
N GLY A 227 -14.34 -15.62 33.66
CA GLY A 227 -13.22 -16.47 34.04
C GLY A 227 -11.91 -15.86 33.56
N SER A 228 -10.87 -15.88 34.41
CA SER A 228 -9.62 -15.19 34.15
C SER A 228 -8.77 -15.78 33.00
N MET A 229 -9.20 -16.91 32.42
CA MET A 229 -8.51 -17.62 31.34
C MET A 229 -9.12 -17.29 29.98
N CYS A 230 -8.28 -16.96 29.01
CA CYS A 230 -8.72 -16.72 27.64
C CYS A 230 -9.10 -18.04 26.95
N ALA A 231 -10.28 -18.12 26.33
CA ALA A 231 -10.72 -19.34 25.63
C ALA A 231 -9.92 -19.67 24.34
N ILE A 232 -9.07 -18.75 23.85
CA ILE A 232 -8.25 -18.96 22.65
C ILE A 232 -6.87 -19.52 23.03
N CYS A 233 -6.10 -18.83 23.87
CA CYS A 233 -4.78 -19.29 24.29
C CYS A 233 -4.78 -20.20 25.52
N GLN A 234 -5.91 -20.27 26.24
CA GLN A 234 -6.05 -21.02 27.51
C GLN A 234 -5.14 -20.54 28.65
N GLU A 235 -4.59 -19.34 28.53
CA GLU A 235 -3.77 -18.68 29.55
C GLU A 235 -4.51 -17.50 30.21
N HIS A 236 -3.93 -16.94 31.28
CA HIS A 236 -4.49 -15.77 31.96
C HIS A 236 -4.61 -14.58 31.01
N MET A 237 -5.77 -13.90 31.01
CA MET A 237 -6.03 -12.85 30.03
C MET A 237 -5.06 -11.66 30.18
N THR A 238 -4.39 -11.30 29.08
CA THR A 238 -3.51 -10.12 28.99
C THR A 238 -4.13 -9.08 28.06
N GLY A 239 -4.39 -7.87 28.55
CA GLY A 239 -5.12 -6.84 27.80
C GLY A 239 -6.49 -7.36 27.32
N PRO A 240 -7.39 -7.74 28.25
CA PRO A 240 -8.66 -8.35 27.87
C PRO A 240 -9.59 -7.37 27.14
N VAL A 241 -10.29 -7.85 26.12
CA VAL A 241 -11.25 -7.09 25.33
C VAL A 241 -12.59 -7.78 25.30
N THR A 242 -13.63 -7.02 25.62
CA THR A 242 -15.04 -7.44 25.59
C THR A 242 -15.61 -7.15 24.22
N LEU A 243 -15.99 -8.21 23.50
CA LEU A 243 -16.70 -8.09 22.22
C LEU A 243 -18.14 -7.56 22.42
N ARG A 244 -18.80 -7.09 21.36
CA ARG A 244 -20.22 -6.70 21.40
C ARG A 244 -21.17 -7.79 21.89
N CYS A 245 -20.78 -9.06 21.73
CA CYS A 245 -21.51 -10.23 22.24
C CYS A 245 -21.19 -10.56 23.72
N ARG A 246 -20.44 -9.70 24.42
CA ARG A 246 -19.98 -9.81 25.81
C ARG A 246 -19.00 -10.94 26.13
N HIS A 247 -18.45 -11.61 25.12
CA HIS A 247 -17.33 -12.54 25.34
C HIS A 247 -16.01 -11.80 25.45
N VAL A 248 -15.16 -12.26 26.38
CA VAL A 248 -13.88 -11.64 26.72
C VAL A 248 -12.72 -12.54 26.28
N PHE A 249 -11.73 -11.95 25.62
CA PHE A 249 -10.52 -12.63 25.16
C PHE A 249 -9.31 -11.72 25.33
N CYS A 250 -8.09 -12.26 25.23
CA CYS A 250 -6.91 -11.42 25.00
C CYS A 250 -7.06 -10.64 23.68
N ASP A 251 -6.73 -9.35 23.68
CA ASP A 251 -6.79 -8.49 22.49
C ASP A 251 -6.04 -9.09 21.30
N GLU A 252 -4.85 -9.64 21.54
CA GLU A 252 -4.01 -10.26 20.50
C GLU A 252 -4.63 -11.55 19.94
N CYS A 253 -5.17 -12.40 20.81
CA CYS A 253 -5.75 -13.68 20.41
C CYS A 253 -6.99 -13.48 19.53
N VAL A 254 -7.86 -12.55 19.92
CA VAL A 254 -9.09 -12.28 19.17
C VAL A 254 -8.80 -11.48 17.89
N SER A 255 -7.78 -10.61 17.90
CA SER A 255 -7.28 -9.96 16.68
C SER A 255 -6.84 -10.98 15.63
N GLU A 256 -5.99 -11.93 16.03
CA GLU A 256 -5.45 -12.95 15.12
C GLU A 256 -6.54 -13.88 14.60
N TRP A 257 -7.52 -14.22 15.44
CA TRP A 257 -8.72 -14.94 15.02
C TRP A 257 -9.47 -14.20 13.91
N PHE A 258 -9.70 -12.89 14.06
CA PHE A 258 -10.42 -12.07 13.08
C PHE A 258 -9.69 -11.84 11.76
N GLU A 259 -8.38 -12.12 11.68
CA GLU A 259 -7.67 -12.17 10.40
C GLU A 259 -8.11 -13.37 9.53
N ARG A 260 -8.61 -14.44 10.17
CA ARG A 260 -9.08 -15.66 9.49
C ARG A 260 -10.61 -15.72 9.40
N GLU A 261 -11.29 -15.49 10.53
CA GLU A 261 -12.72 -15.70 10.69
C GLU A 261 -13.35 -14.55 11.46
N ARG A 262 -14.33 -13.85 10.87
CA ARG A 262 -14.93 -12.62 11.46
C ARG A 262 -16.11 -12.91 12.38
N THR A 263 -15.99 -13.94 13.19
CA THR A 263 -17.03 -14.36 14.14
C THR A 263 -16.45 -14.54 15.54
N CYS A 264 -17.25 -14.30 16.57
CA CYS A 264 -16.83 -14.57 17.94
C CYS A 264 -16.44 -16.07 18.10
N PRO A 265 -15.26 -16.42 18.64
CA PRO A 265 -14.84 -17.80 18.84
C PRO A 265 -15.82 -18.65 19.68
N LEU A 266 -16.56 -18.02 20.60
CA LEU A 266 -17.48 -18.71 21.51
C LEU A 266 -18.91 -18.83 20.94
N CYS A 267 -19.51 -17.73 20.47
CA CYS A 267 -20.90 -17.72 20.04
C CYS A 267 -21.12 -17.60 18.53
N ARG A 268 -20.04 -17.48 17.74
CA ARG A 268 -20.06 -17.32 16.28
C ARG A 268 -20.83 -16.09 15.76
N MET A 269 -21.18 -15.16 16.64
CA MET A 269 -21.80 -13.89 16.22
C MET A 269 -20.84 -13.12 15.32
N VAL A 270 -21.35 -12.66 14.16
CA VAL A 270 -20.56 -11.92 13.17
C VAL A 270 -20.12 -10.57 13.75
N VAL A 271 -18.82 -10.31 13.68
CA VAL A 271 -18.22 -9.04 14.08
C VAL A 271 -17.98 -8.22 12.81
N LYS A 272 -18.88 -7.27 12.54
CA LYS A 272 -18.80 -6.42 11.34
C LYS A 272 -17.41 -5.80 11.21
N PRO A 273 -16.74 -5.91 10.05
CA PRO A 273 -15.51 -5.16 9.82
C PRO A 273 -15.80 -3.67 9.92
N ALA A 274 -14.90 -2.94 10.59
CA ALA A 274 -14.67 -1.56 10.20
C ALA A 274 -14.41 -1.59 8.68
N GLY A 275 -15.00 -0.70 7.88
CA GLY A 275 -14.89 -0.71 6.41
C GLY A 275 -13.45 -0.55 5.85
N LEU A 276 -12.43 -0.70 6.69
CA LEU A 276 -11.01 -0.66 6.39
C LEU A 276 -10.42 -2.07 6.45
N ARG A 277 -9.54 -2.35 5.49
CA ARG A 277 -8.69 -3.54 5.52
C ARG A 277 -7.56 -3.29 6.51
N SER A 278 -7.33 -4.22 7.44
CA SER A 278 -6.16 -4.18 8.33
C SER A 278 -4.88 -4.48 7.55
N PHE A 279 -3.80 -3.76 7.87
CA PHE A 279 -2.43 -4.05 7.44
C PHE A 279 -1.51 -4.27 8.65
N SER A 280 -2.06 -4.89 9.70
CA SER A 280 -1.37 -5.32 10.92
C SER A 280 -0.17 -6.22 10.65
N ASP A 281 -0.24 -7.04 9.59
CA ASP A 281 0.80 -7.98 9.16
C ASP A 281 1.98 -7.32 8.40
N ALA A 282 2.03 -5.98 8.37
CA ALA A 282 3.00 -5.19 7.62
C ALA A 282 2.96 -5.41 6.09
N ASN A 283 1.91 -6.02 5.55
CA ASN A 283 1.73 -6.16 4.11
C ASN A 283 1.61 -4.80 3.41
N THR A 284 2.10 -4.73 2.17
CA THR A 284 2.01 -3.56 1.29
C THR A 284 1.16 -3.88 0.08
N SER A 285 0.25 -2.98 -0.30
CA SER A 285 -0.63 -3.15 -1.46
C SER A 285 0.17 -3.16 -2.75
N LEU A 286 0.03 -4.26 -3.51
CA LEU A 286 0.79 -4.49 -4.74
C LEU A 286 0.15 -3.87 -5.99
N LEU A 287 -1.11 -3.42 -5.91
CA LEU A 287 -1.82 -2.82 -7.05
C LEU A 287 -1.20 -1.48 -7.46
N ALA A 288 -0.76 -1.37 -8.71
CA ALA A 288 -0.23 -0.12 -9.28
C ALA A 288 -1.34 0.91 -9.49
N GLN A 289 -1.02 2.17 -9.19
CA GLN A 289 -1.91 3.32 -9.41
C GLN A 289 -1.37 4.14 -10.57
N LEU A 290 -1.85 3.82 -11.77
CA LEU A 290 -1.34 4.42 -13.00
C LEU A 290 -1.99 5.76 -13.33
N PHE A 291 -3.23 6.01 -12.88
CA PHE A 291 -4.02 7.17 -13.24
C PHE A 291 -4.36 8.04 -12.04
#